data_AF-A0A7C3WZ47-F1
#
_entry.id   AF-A0A7C3WZ47-F1
#
_cell.length_a   1.000
_cell.length_b   1.000
_cell.length_c   1.000
_cell.angle_alpha   90.00
_cell.angle_beta   90.00
_cell.angle_gamma   90.00
#
_symmetry.space_group_name_H-M   'P 1'
#
loop_
_entity.id
_entity.type
_entity.pdbx_description
1 polymer ?
#
loop_
_entity_poly.entity_id
_entity_poly.type
_entity_poly.pdbx_seq_one_letter_code
_entity_poly.pdbx_strand_id
1 'polypeptide(L)'
;MLGFSGCGTKLISKSERNDYTGLATSPLSGLPLSDQSLAERRAIAVKVENAVRARPQSGPDKAEVVYEELCRGGIDETHRPVFEQSSR
;
A
#
# COMPACT_ATOMS: atom_id res chain seq x y z
N MET A 1 36.94 -42.02 23.00
CA MET A 1 35.49 -41.88 22.80
C MET A 1 35.16 -40.40 22.95
N LEU A 2 35.18 -39.64 21.85
CA LEU A 2 34.94 -38.19 21.84
C LEU A 2 33.44 -37.96 21.68
N GLY A 3 32.80 -37.39 22.71
CA GLY A 3 31.38 -37.05 22.70
C GLY A 3 31.13 -35.80 21.87
N PHE A 4 30.28 -35.89 20.86
CA PHE A 4 29.83 -34.77 20.06
C PHE A 4 28.90 -33.87 20.90
N SER A 5 29.35 -32.65 21.21
CA SER A 5 28.53 -31.60 21.80
C SER A 5 27.57 -31.07 20.73
N GLY A 6 26.28 -31.37 20.88
CA GLY A 6 25.22 -30.92 19.97
C GLY A 6 25.11 -29.39 19.93
N CYS A 7 25.21 -28.83 18.72
CA CYS A 7 24.90 -27.43 18.43
C CYS A 7 23.39 -27.22 18.60
N GLY A 8 23.00 -26.46 19.61
CA GLY A 8 21.60 -26.09 19.85
C GLY A 8 21.11 -25.11 18.79
N THR A 9 20.43 -25.62 17.76
CA THR A 9 19.71 -24.78 16.79
C THR A 9 18.51 -24.14 17.50
N LYS A 10 18.62 -22.84 17.77
CA LYS A 10 17.52 -22.01 18.27
C LYS A 10 16.41 -22.01 17.21
N LEU A 11 15.30 -22.71 17.49
CA LEU A 11 14.13 -22.68 16.62
C LEU A 11 13.57 -21.26 16.63
N ILE A 12 13.60 -20.61 15.46
CA ILE A 12 12.98 -19.31 15.23
C ILE A 12 11.47 -19.50 15.41
N SER A 13 10.85 -18.68 16.27
CA SER A 13 9.43 -18.73 16.56
C SER A 13 8.61 -18.52 15.30
N LYS A 14 7.55 -19.32 15.16
CA LYS A 14 6.54 -19.25 14.09
C LYS A 14 6.15 -17.80 13.83
N SER A 15 6.35 -17.32 12.61
CA SER A 15 5.98 -15.96 12.20
C SER A 15 4.50 -15.72 12.47
N GLU A 16 4.17 -14.55 13.03
CA GLU A 16 2.80 -14.08 13.24
C GLU A 16 2.12 -13.92 11.88
N ARG A 17 1.53 -15.00 11.36
CA ARG A 17 0.66 -14.94 10.20
C ARG A 17 -0.69 -14.40 10.67
N ASN A 18 -1.04 -13.21 10.21
CA ASN A 18 -2.41 -12.72 10.31
C ASN A 18 -3.37 -13.72 9.65
N ASP A 19 -4.42 -14.09 10.38
CA ASP A 19 -5.49 -14.94 9.87
C ASP A 19 -6.52 -14.06 9.15
N TYR A 20 -6.60 -14.22 7.83
CA TYR A 20 -7.50 -13.46 6.97
C TYR A 20 -8.68 -14.30 6.48
N THR A 21 -8.94 -15.46 7.11
CA THR A 21 -10.06 -16.32 6.72
C THR A 21 -11.40 -15.58 6.87
N GLY A 22 -12.09 -15.38 5.75
CA GLY A 22 -13.41 -14.74 5.70
C GLY A 22 -13.42 -13.26 5.32
N LEU A 23 -12.26 -12.62 5.15
CA LEU A 23 -12.20 -11.25 4.63
C LEU A 23 -12.12 -11.26 3.09
N ALA A 24 -12.89 -10.40 2.44
CA ALA A 24 -12.67 -10.09 1.04
C ALA A 24 -11.29 -9.47 0.84
N THR A 25 -10.72 -9.73 -0.34
CA THR A 25 -9.48 -9.12 -0.79
C THR A 25 -9.79 -7.87 -1.61
N SER A 26 -9.03 -6.80 -1.41
CA SER A 26 -9.11 -5.61 -2.25
C SER A 26 -8.73 -5.95 -3.70
N PRO A 27 -9.53 -5.54 -4.69
CA PRO A 27 -9.20 -5.74 -6.10
C PRO A 27 -8.01 -4.88 -6.57
N LEU A 28 -7.65 -3.81 -5.83
CA LEU A 28 -6.59 -2.88 -6.22
C LEU A 28 -5.24 -3.25 -5.60
N SER A 29 -5.22 -3.56 -4.30
CA SER A 29 -3.99 -3.82 -3.55
C SER A 29 -3.71 -5.31 -3.32
N GLY A 30 -4.71 -6.19 -3.49
CA GLY A 30 -4.58 -7.61 -3.14
C GLY A 30 -4.49 -7.86 -1.62
N LEU A 31 -4.67 -6.82 -0.80
CA LEU A 31 -4.67 -6.91 0.66
C LEU A 31 -6.08 -7.21 1.19
N PRO A 32 -6.19 -7.89 2.34
CA PRO A 32 -7.47 -8.14 2.99
C PRO A 32 -8.13 -6.83 3.41
N LEU A 33 -9.41 -6.70 3.12
CA LEU A 33 -10.24 -5.56 3.50
C LEU A 33 -10.70 -5.69 4.94
N SER A 34 -10.92 -4.56 5.61
CA SER A 34 -11.49 -4.54 6.96
C SER A 34 -12.99 -4.86 7.00
N ASP A 35 -13.69 -4.65 5.87
CA ASP A 35 -15.11 -4.91 5.70
C ASP A 35 -15.37 -5.45 4.28
N GLN A 36 -16.25 -6.44 4.18
CA GLN A 36 -16.71 -7.03 2.94
C GLN A 36 -17.39 -6.00 2.02
N SER A 37 -18.10 -5.02 2.59
CA SER A 37 -18.80 -3.99 1.80
C SER A 37 -17.86 -3.14 0.94
N LEU A 38 -16.58 -3.02 1.34
CA LEU A 38 -15.56 -2.29 0.58
C LEU A 38 -15.18 -2.98 -0.73
N ALA A 39 -15.40 -4.30 -0.83
CA ALA A 39 -15.13 -5.05 -2.06
C ALA A 39 -16.10 -4.68 -3.20
N GLU A 40 -17.31 -4.23 -2.85
CA GLU A 40 -18.35 -3.82 -3.80
C GLU A 40 -18.30 -2.32 -4.11
N ARG A 41 -17.50 -1.55 -3.36
CA ARG A 41 -17.38 -0.11 -3.52
C ARG A 41 -16.67 0.22 -4.83
N ARG A 42 -17.25 1.15 -5.58
CA ARG A 42 -16.64 1.68 -6.82
C ARG A 42 -15.33 2.40 -6.48
N ALA A 43 -14.26 2.02 -7.14
CA ALA A 43 -12.99 2.73 -7.09
C ALA A 43 -13.14 4.15 -7.67
N ILE A 44 -12.57 5.14 -6.97
CA ILE A 44 -12.53 6.54 -7.42
C ILE A 44 -11.07 6.91 -7.68
N ALA A 45 -10.80 7.50 -8.84
CA ALA A 45 -9.49 8.04 -9.17
C ALA A 45 -9.52 9.58 -9.11
N VAL A 46 -8.59 10.19 -8.38
CA VAL A 46 -8.41 11.65 -8.32
C VAL A 46 -7.00 12.02 -8.76
N LYS A 47 -6.88 13.11 -9.53
CA LYS A 47 -5.58 13.69 -9.90
C LYS A 47 -5.23 14.79 -8.91
N VAL A 48 -4.10 14.62 -8.22
CA VAL A 48 -3.61 15.51 -7.18
C VAL A 48 -2.32 16.20 -7.66
N GLU A 49 -2.27 17.52 -7.51
CA GLU A 49 -1.08 18.31 -7.84
C GLU A 49 0.06 18.06 -6.84
N ASN A 50 1.27 17.83 -7.34
CA ASN A 50 2.48 17.52 -6.56
C ASN A 50 3.58 18.58 -6.69
N ALA A 51 3.25 19.78 -7.19
CA ALA A 51 4.11 20.95 -7.13
C ALA A 51 4.64 21.18 -5.71
N VAL A 52 5.85 21.73 -5.56
CA VAL A 52 6.45 22.02 -4.25
C VAL A 52 5.52 22.87 -3.38
N ARG A 53 4.83 23.85 -3.99
CA ARG A 53 3.84 24.72 -3.34
C ARG A 53 2.53 24.02 -2.93
N ALA A 54 2.23 22.86 -3.49
CA ALA A 54 1.01 22.09 -3.21
C ALA A 54 1.19 21.07 -2.08
N ARG A 55 2.41 20.97 -1.53
CA ARG A 55 2.73 20.07 -0.42
C ARG A 55 2.55 20.76 0.93
N PRO A 56 2.08 20.07 1.97
CA PRO A 56 1.60 18.68 1.96
C PRO A 56 0.19 18.54 1.36
N GLN A 57 -0.05 17.41 0.70
CA GLN A 57 -1.36 17.06 0.12
C GLN A 57 -2.27 16.41 1.17
N SER A 58 -3.59 16.52 0.99
CA SER A 58 -4.59 15.85 1.82
C SER A 58 -5.09 14.57 1.16
N GLY A 59 -5.26 13.49 1.93
CA GLY A 59 -5.82 12.23 1.46
C GLY A 59 -4.87 11.14 0.94
N PRO A 60 -3.59 11.35 0.59
CA PRO A 60 -2.78 10.27 0.00
C PRO A 60 -2.54 9.10 0.97
N ASP A 61 -2.70 9.32 2.27
CA ASP A 61 -2.66 8.29 3.32
C ASP A 61 -3.88 7.35 3.34
N LYS A 62 -4.98 7.77 2.71
CA LYS A 62 -6.24 7.01 2.60
C LYS A 62 -6.37 6.27 1.27
N ALA A 63 -5.48 6.54 0.33
CA ALA A 63 -5.40 5.85 -0.94
C ALA A 63 -4.91 4.41 -0.77
N GLU A 64 -5.42 3.48 -1.57
CA GLU A 64 -4.82 2.14 -1.67
C GLU A 64 -3.71 2.09 -2.71
N VAL A 65 -3.86 2.86 -3.78
CA VAL A 65 -2.87 2.98 -4.85
C VAL A 65 -2.57 4.44 -5.09
N VAL A 66 -1.29 4.78 -5.05
CA VAL A 66 -0.75 6.07 -5.42
C VAL A 66 0.26 5.84 -6.53
N TYR A 67 0.08 6.50 -7.68
CA TYR A 67 1.07 6.50 -8.74
C TYR A 67 1.37 7.92 -9.22
N GLU A 68 2.61 8.14 -9.65
CA GLU A 68 3.04 9.41 -10.22
C GLU A 68 3.18 9.29 -11.73
N GLU A 69 2.65 10.27 -12.46
CA GLU A 69 2.90 10.42 -13.89
C GLU A 69 3.74 11.68 -14.13
N LEU A 70 4.65 11.68 -15.12
CA LEU A 70 5.28 12.93 -15.56
C LEU A 70 4.25 13.75 -16.34
N CYS A 71 3.85 14.90 -15.82
CA CYS A 71 3.02 15.87 -16.53
C CYS A 71 3.77 17.19 -16.70
N ARG A 72 3.63 17.80 -17.89
CA ARG A 72 4.17 19.13 -18.14
C ARG A 72 3.25 20.16 -17.47
N GLY A 73 3.78 20.96 -16.55
CA GLY A 73 3.07 22.08 -15.93
C GLY A 73 3.73 23.41 -16.31
N GLY A 74 3.05 24.22 -17.13
CA GLY A 74 3.57 25.54 -17.51
C GLY A 74 4.91 25.51 -18.26
N ILE A 75 5.53 26.69 -18.40
CA ILE A 75 6.58 26.99 -19.38
C ILE A 75 7.82 26.09 -19.18
N ASP A 76 8.23 25.82 -17.94
CA ASP A 76 9.50 25.15 -17.64
C ASP A 76 9.46 24.11 -16.50
N GLU A 77 8.29 23.74 -15.96
CA GLU A 77 8.21 22.87 -14.77
C GLU A 77 7.65 21.48 -15.08
N THR A 78 8.51 20.47 -15.01
CA THR A 78 8.07 19.06 -15.00
C THR A 78 7.44 18.75 -13.66
N HIS A 79 6.13 18.51 -13.64
CA HIS A 79 5.38 18.14 -12.44
C HIS A 79 5.12 16.63 -12.42
N ARG A 80 4.97 16.07 -11.22
CA ARG A 80 4.62 14.66 -11.03
C ARG A 80 3.27 14.51 -10.36
N PRO A 81 2.14 14.74 -11.04
CA PRO A 81 0.84 14.53 -10.44
C PRO A 81 0.74 13.14 -9.83
N VAL A 82 0.17 13.10 -8.64
CA VAL A 82 -0.16 11.90 -7.91
C VAL A 82 -1.60 11.54 -8.26
N PHE A 83 -1.81 10.33 -8.74
CA PHE A 83 -3.14 9.77 -8.89
C PHE A 83 -3.43 8.87 -7.70
N GLU A 84 -4.53 9.15 -7.03
CA GLU A 84 -5.03 8.36 -5.91
C GLU A 84 -6.20 7.53 -6.41
N GLN A 85 -6.13 6.21 -6.19
CA GLN A 85 -7.29 5.33 -6.25
C GLN A 85 -7.61 4.82 -4.85
N SER A 86 -8.79 5.16 -4.35
CA SER A 86 -9.25 4.77 -3.01
C SER A 86 -10.52 3.93 -3.06
N SER A 87 -10.50 2.82 -2.33
CA SER A 87 -11.65 1.99 -1.96
C SER A 87 -11.97 2.03 -0.45
N ARG A 88 -11.25 2.82 0.35
CA ARG A 88 -11.46 2.96 1.80
C ARG A 88 -12.51 4.00 2.16
#